data_AF-A0A7S2YUE8-F1
#
_entry.id   AF-A0A7S2YUE8-F1
#
_cell.length_a   1.000
_cell.length_b   1.000
_cell.length_c   1.000
_cell.angle_alpha   90.00
_cell.angle_beta   90.00
_cell.angle_gamma   90.00
#
_symmetry.space_group_name_H-M   'P 1'
#
loop_
_entity.id
_entity.type
_entity.pdbx_description
1 polymer ?
#
loop_
_entity_poly.entity_id
_entity_poly.type
_entity_poly.pdbx_seq_one_letter_code
_entity_poly.pdbx_strand_id
1 'polypeptide(L)'
;DLRTQLNPYNYGYAYEVRVHEDGSYEAGKWYAVGRRSNELAYIMPDEKTMYLSDDGTNVVFQKFVADEARNFQSGTLYAAKFHQKTDGSRGGTFDIEWIDLGHATSAEIEAAARNLTFDDIMEVAEPAVDFRAGAGGPRPVCPEGFEAVNAGSAGLECLRVREGMETVASRLESRRYAAMLGATTELTKLEGITYDSKRHRLYAAVSSLTKGMEDEMSYGQPSFKYDLGGENDIKVTQNKCGCVYTMELDSAFTATKMTPLICGDPHSGTDEKNQCNLEEVANPDNVAYLDLFDLLLIAEDTKYHENNVLWAYDPSSGAKERILVAPMGAEVTSPYMYKAGGWGYIMAVAQHPYEYNQHIYDPSSTGKAGHVGVIGPIKLQQ
;
A
#
# COMPACT_ATOMS: atom_id res chain seq x y z
N ASP A 1 -18.56 12.69 -20.95
CA ASP A 1 -17.22 12.16 -20.63
C ASP A 1 -17.07 12.25 -19.12
N LEU A 2 -16.83 11.13 -18.41
CA LEU A 2 -16.66 11.15 -16.95
C LEU A 2 -15.53 12.11 -16.53
N ARG A 3 -14.51 12.28 -17.38
CA ARG A 3 -13.36 13.17 -17.12
C ARG A 3 -13.72 14.66 -17.18
N THR A 4 -14.84 15.03 -17.82
CA THR A 4 -15.33 16.42 -17.83
C THR A 4 -16.34 16.70 -16.72
N GLN A 5 -16.75 15.68 -15.96
CA GLN A 5 -17.73 15.78 -14.87
C GLN A 5 -17.12 15.50 -13.48
N LEU A 6 -15.97 14.82 -13.44
CA LEU A 6 -15.26 14.49 -12.21
C LEU A 6 -13.96 15.30 -12.11
N ASN A 7 -13.81 16.00 -10.99
CA ASN A 7 -12.50 16.52 -10.60
C ASN A 7 -11.73 15.41 -9.85
N PRO A 8 -10.61 14.90 -10.40
CA PRO A 8 -9.83 13.83 -9.75
C PRO A 8 -9.25 14.24 -8.40
N TYR A 9 -9.03 15.54 -8.15
CA TYR A 9 -8.53 16.07 -6.88
C TYR A 9 -9.57 16.06 -5.76
N ASN A 10 -10.81 15.66 -6.03
CA ASN A 10 -11.79 15.40 -4.98
C ASN A 10 -11.65 14.03 -4.31
N TYR A 11 -10.77 13.14 -4.78
CA TYR A 11 -10.71 11.73 -4.36
C TYR A 11 -9.33 11.28 -3.93
N GLY A 12 -9.28 10.18 -3.17
CA GLY A 12 -8.05 9.50 -2.77
C GLY A 12 -7.41 10.06 -1.51
N TYR A 13 -8.17 10.59 -0.55
CA TYR A 13 -7.64 11.08 0.73
C TYR A 13 -7.95 10.11 1.88
N ALA A 14 -7.11 10.12 2.91
CA ALA A 14 -7.48 9.60 4.22
C ALA A 14 -8.74 10.33 4.72
N TYR A 15 -9.68 9.56 5.25
CA TYR A 15 -10.99 10.04 5.70
C TYR A 15 -11.20 9.64 7.15
N GLU A 16 -11.69 10.56 7.97
CA GLU A 16 -12.10 10.28 9.34
C GLU A 16 -13.61 10.40 9.47
N VAL A 17 -14.20 9.45 10.19
CA VAL A 17 -15.58 9.51 10.64
C VAL A 17 -15.57 9.42 12.15
N ARG A 18 -16.01 10.49 12.81
CA ARG A 18 -16.24 10.54 14.24
C ARG A 18 -17.69 10.23 14.51
N VAL A 19 -17.95 9.14 15.22
CA VAL A 19 -19.31 8.73 15.61
C VAL A 19 -19.52 9.07 17.09
N HIS A 20 -20.64 9.74 17.39
CA HIS A 20 -21.03 10.13 18.74
C HIS A 20 -21.94 9.07 19.39
N GLU A 21 -22.09 9.12 20.72
CA GLU A 21 -22.90 8.15 21.48
C GLU A 21 -24.39 8.12 21.05
N ASP A 22 -24.91 9.24 20.56
CA ASP A 22 -26.28 9.37 20.05
C ASP A 22 -26.44 8.88 18.59
N GLY A 23 -25.36 8.38 17.97
CA GLY A 23 -25.32 7.91 16.60
C GLY A 23 -25.16 9.01 15.55
N SER A 24 -25.05 10.29 15.95
CA SER A 24 -24.64 11.35 15.03
C SER A 24 -23.18 11.19 14.63
N TYR A 25 -22.77 11.81 13.52
CA TYR A 25 -21.39 11.71 13.04
C TYR A 25 -20.88 12.99 12.39
N GLU A 26 -19.57 13.19 12.48
CA GLU A 26 -18.79 14.16 11.73
C GLU A 26 -17.85 13.41 10.80
N ALA A 27 -17.68 13.89 9.57
CA ALA A 27 -16.85 13.20 8.59
C ALA A 27 -16.08 14.17 7.69
N GLY A 28 -14.80 13.90 7.44
CA GLY A 28 -13.91 14.84 6.77
C GLY A 28 -12.69 14.18 6.15
N LYS A 29 -12.11 14.86 5.15
CA LYS A 29 -10.87 14.46 4.47
C LYS A 29 -9.69 15.17 5.12
N TRP A 30 -8.61 14.44 5.35
CA TRP A 30 -7.34 15.01 5.77
C TRP A 30 -6.51 15.40 4.55
N TYR A 31 -6.78 16.59 3.99
CA TYR A 31 -6.14 17.06 2.76
C TYR A 31 -4.61 17.24 2.91
N ALA A 32 -4.13 17.68 4.08
CA ALA A 32 -2.70 17.85 4.38
C ALA A 32 -1.90 16.55 4.27
N VAL A 33 -2.57 15.41 4.53
CA VAL A 33 -1.98 14.07 4.45
C VAL A 33 -1.66 13.69 3.00
N GLY A 34 -2.33 14.29 2.01
CA GLY A 34 -2.10 14.10 0.58
C GLY A 34 -2.85 12.91 -0.01
N ARG A 35 -3.20 12.98 -1.29
CA ARG A 35 -3.95 11.94 -1.98
C ARG A 35 -3.09 10.85 -2.58
N ARG A 36 -3.63 9.62 -2.62
CA ARG A 36 -3.07 8.43 -3.26
C ARG A 36 -4.16 7.37 -3.44
N SER A 37 -3.79 6.17 -3.88
CA SER A 37 -4.68 5.00 -3.87
C SER A 37 -4.62 4.37 -2.49
N ASN A 38 -5.25 5.01 -1.49
CA ASN A 38 -5.11 4.56 -0.10
C ASN A 38 -5.64 3.14 0.05
N GLU A 39 -4.79 2.25 0.56
CA GLU A 39 -5.26 1.03 1.20
C GLU A 39 -5.59 1.33 2.67
N LEU A 40 -4.57 1.69 3.46
CA LEU A 40 -4.75 2.06 4.86
C LEU A 40 -3.92 3.28 5.27
N ALA A 41 -4.49 4.03 6.20
CA ALA A 41 -3.81 5.06 6.99
C ALA A 41 -3.71 4.57 8.44
N TYR A 42 -2.49 4.33 8.93
CA TYR A 42 -2.25 3.80 10.27
C TYR A 42 -1.59 4.86 11.16
N ILE A 43 -2.30 5.30 12.20
CA ILE A 43 -1.81 6.29 13.17
C ILE A 43 -1.02 5.57 14.26
N MET A 44 0.20 6.06 14.52
CA MET A 44 1.10 5.54 15.53
C MET A 44 0.71 6.00 16.95
N PRO A 45 1.20 5.33 18.01
CA PRO A 45 0.88 5.68 19.39
C PRO A 45 1.28 7.09 19.87
N ASP A 46 2.14 7.81 19.14
CA ASP A 46 2.42 9.23 19.38
C ASP A 46 1.25 10.15 18.97
N GLU A 47 0.25 9.57 18.29
CA GLU A 47 -0.95 10.22 17.77
C GLU A 47 -0.64 11.35 16.77
N LYS A 48 0.56 11.33 16.21
CA LYS A 48 1.05 12.33 15.23
C LYS A 48 1.51 11.69 13.94
N THR A 49 2.25 10.61 14.06
CA THR A 49 2.85 9.91 12.92
C THR A 49 1.80 9.00 12.31
N MET A 50 1.53 9.17 11.02
CA MET A 50 0.58 8.36 10.26
C MET A 50 1.31 7.72 9.08
N TYR A 51 1.34 6.39 9.04
CA TYR A 51 1.83 5.64 7.88
C TYR A 51 0.73 5.45 6.85
N LEU A 52 1.10 5.53 5.59
CA LEU A 52 0.18 5.57 4.47
C LEU A 52 0.65 4.54 3.44
N SER A 53 -0.10 3.45 3.32
CA SER A 53 0.09 2.48 2.26
C SER A 53 -0.64 2.93 0.98
N ASP A 54 -0.22 2.38 -0.16
CA ASP A 54 -0.62 2.85 -1.47
C ASP A 54 -0.83 1.64 -2.39
N ASP A 55 -2.09 1.23 -2.57
CA ASP A 55 -2.45 0.11 -3.42
C ASP A 55 -2.46 0.54 -4.89
N GLY A 56 -1.39 0.22 -5.60
CA GLY A 56 -1.31 0.35 -7.04
C GLY A 56 -0.07 -0.30 -7.62
N THR A 57 0.30 0.11 -8.82
CA THR A 57 1.60 -0.24 -9.43
C THR A 57 2.48 1.00 -9.41
N ASN A 58 3.78 0.82 -9.14
CA ASN A 58 4.76 1.89 -9.06
C ASN A 58 4.31 3.00 -8.09
N VAL A 59 4.11 2.59 -6.84
CA VAL A 59 3.57 3.44 -5.77
C VAL A 59 4.63 3.78 -4.74
N VAL A 60 4.26 4.67 -3.82
CA VAL A 60 5.15 5.19 -2.78
C VAL A 60 4.74 4.66 -1.41
N PHE A 61 5.70 4.50 -0.52
CA PHE A 61 5.41 4.38 0.91
C PHE A 61 5.64 5.74 1.58
N GLN A 62 4.66 6.21 2.35
CA GLN A 62 4.69 7.56 2.90
C GLN A 62 4.40 7.55 4.40
N LYS A 63 4.92 8.56 5.09
CA LYS A 63 4.50 8.90 6.45
C LYS A 63 4.17 10.39 6.53
N PHE A 64 3.15 10.72 7.30
CA PHE A 64 2.78 12.09 7.64
C PHE A 64 3.03 12.32 9.13
N VAL A 65 3.61 13.45 9.50
CA VAL A 65 3.82 13.84 10.90
C VAL A 65 3.04 15.11 11.16
N ALA A 66 1.98 14.98 11.98
CA ALA A 66 1.14 16.10 12.36
C ALA A 66 1.86 17.07 13.30
N ASP A 67 1.54 18.37 13.19
CA ASP A 67 2.06 19.38 14.11
C ASP A 67 1.62 19.11 15.55
N GLU A 68 0.36 18.69 15.72
CA GLU A 68 -0.30 18.42 16.99
C GLU A 68 -0.90 17.01 17.02
N ALA A 69 -0.81 16.36 18.18
CA ALA A 69 -1.35 15.01 18.39
C ALA A 69 -2.88 15.02 18.18
N ARG A 70 -3.39 14.02 17.45
CA ARG A 70 -4.81 13.87 17.06
C ARG A 70 -5.36 15.00 16.19
N ASN A 71 -4.50 15.83 15.59
CA ASN A 71 -4.90 16.92 14.72
C ASN A 71 -4.17 16.85 13.38
N PHE A 72 -4.79 16.19 12.40
CA PHE A 72 -4.22 15.98 11.06
C PHE A 72 -4.52 17.12 10.08
N GLN A 73 -4.91 18.29 10.57
CA GLN A 73 -5.16 19.47 9.74
C GLN A 73 -3.86 20.04 9.15
N SER A 74 -2.71 19.87 9.79
CA SER A 74 -1.43 20.37 9.29
C SER A 74 -0.25 19.51 9.74
N GLY A 75 0.81 19.50 8.92
CA GLY A 75 2.00 18.72 9.19
C GLY A 75 2.84 18.48 7.95
N THR A 76 3.88 17.66 8.11
CA THR A 76 4.86 17.36 7.06
C THR A 76 4.65 15.96 6.49
N LEU A 77 4.63 15.87 5.17
CA LEU A 77 4.52 14.60 4.44
C LEU A 77 5.92 14.16 3.99
N TYR A 78 6.22 12.88 4.14
CA TYR A 78 7.47 12.27 3.73
C TYR A 78 7.21 11.07 2.82
N ALA A 79 8.15 10.79 1.90
CA ALA A 79 8.18 9.57 1.10
C ALA A 79 9.44 8.77 1.35
N ALA A 80 9.33 7.45 1.32
CA ALA A 80 10.45 6.55 1.54
C ALA A 80 11.38 6.49 0.32
N LYS A 81 12.69 6.55 0.57
CA LYS A 81 13.76 6.07 -0.31
C LYS A 81 14.26 4.74 0.26
N PHE A 82 14.15 3.68 -0.52
CA PHE A 82 14.65 2.37 -0.14
C PHE A 82 16.07 2.18 -0.65
N HIS A 83 16.95 1.70 0.22
CA HIS A 83 18.31 1.34 -0.13
C HIS A 83 18.45 -0.18 -0.02
N GLN A 84 18.32 -0.91 -1.12
CA GLN A 84 18.40 -2.37 -1.11
C GLN A 84 19.79 -2.85 -0.65
N LYS A 85 19.82 -3.79 0.29
CA LYS A 85 21.06 -4.29 0.94
C LYS A 85 21.45 -5.71 0.55
N THR A 86 20.51 -6.46 -0.02
CA THR A 86 20.71 -7.86 -0.43
C THR A 86 20.51 -8.01 -1.93
N ASP A 87 20.80 -9.20 -2.46
CA ASP A 87 20.65 -9.57 -3.87
C ASP A 87 19.19 -9.69 -4.36
N GLY A 88 18.22 -9.21 -3.58
CA GLY A 88 16.80 -9.29 -3.92
C GLY A 88 16.16 -10.67 -3.73
N SER A 89 16.94 -11.71 -3.40
CA SER A 89 16.37 -13.04 -3.12
C SER A 89 15.45 -12.99 -1.90
N ARG A 90 14.36 -13.78 -1.96
CA ARG A 90 13.34 -13.85 -0.88
C ARG A 90 12.75 -12.50 -0.49
N GLY A 91 12.65 -11.56 -1.43
CA GLY A 91 12.03 -10.24 -1.23
C GLY A 91 12.97 -9.14 -0.76
N GLY A 92 14.25 -9.44 -0.54
CA GLY A 92 15.27 -8.43 -0.25
C GLY A 92 15.11 -7.68 1.07
N THR A 93 16.18 -7.05 1.55
CA THR A 93 16.14 -6.17 2.74
C THR A 93 16.57 -4.76 2.37
N PHE A 94 16.00 -3.76 3.04
CA PHE A 94 16.20 -2.35 2.69
C PHE A 94 16.47 -1.51 3.94
N ASP A 95 17.42 -0.60 3.85
CA ASP A 95 17.46 0.56 4.76
C ASP A 95 16.47 1.60 4.21
N ILE A 96 15.81 2.36 5.09
CA ILE A 96 14.80 3.36 4.72
C ILE A 96 15.32 4.75 5.07
N GLU A 97 15.35 5.61 4.07
CA GLU A 97 15.51 7.06 4.22
C GLU A 97 14.17 7.76 3.93
N TRP A 98 13.94 8.92 4.55
CA TRP A 98 12.70 9.67 4.40
C TRP A 98 12.95 11.03 3.76
N ILE A 99 12.43 11.22 2.55
CA ILE A 99 12.49 12.47 1.80
C ILE A 99 11.32 13.35 2.25
N ASP A 100 11.65 14.56 2.69
CA ASP A 100 10.68 15.58 3.10
C ASP A 100 9.99 16.19 1.86
N LEU A 101 8.67 16.04 1.76
CA LEU A 101 7.86 16.60 0.68
C LEU A 101 7.25 17.97 1.05
N GLY A 102 7.64 18.55 2.18
CA GLY A 102 7.21 19.85 2.67
C GLY A 102 6.08 19.78 3.70
N HIS A 103 5.85 20.90 4.39
CA HIS A 103 4.73 21.12 5.30
C HIS A 103 3.50 21.65 4.54
N ALA A 104 2.29 21.29 4.98
CA ALA A 104 1.06 21.80 4.41
C ALA A 104 -0.09 21.87 5.42
N THR A 105 -1.11 22.65 5.10
CA THR A 105 -2.40 22.69 5.79
C THR A 105 -3.53 22.09 4.94
N SER A 106 -4.55 21.51 5.57
CA SER A 106 -5.67 20.92 4.83
C SER A 106 -6.49 22.01 4.14
N ALA A 107 -6.59 23.21 4.73
CA ALA A 107 -7.33 24.33 4.15
C ALA A 107 -6.72 24.80 2.81
N GLU A 108 -5.39 24.90 2.72
CA GLU A 108 -4.74 25.33 1.47
C GLU A 108 -4.87 24.26 0.37
N ILE A 109 -4.74 22.98 0.72
CA ILE A 109 -4.81 21.87 -0.23
C ILE A 109 -6.25 21.62 -0.66
N GLU A 110 -7.23 21.77 0.22
CA GLU A 110 -8.64 21.72 -0.14
C GLU A 110 -9.00 22.84 -1.13
N ALA A 111 -8.51 24.06 -0.88
CA ALA A 111 -8.72 25.17 -1.79
C ALA A 111 -8.06 24.92 -3.16
N ALA A 112 -6.84 24.39 -3.18
CA ALA A 112 -6.15 24.00 -4.41
C ALA A 112 -6.91 22.90 -5.17
N ALA A 113 -7.33 21.83 -4.48
CA ALA A 113 -8.05 20.70 -5.06
C ALA A 113 -9.35 21.13 -5.76
N ARG A 114 -10.03 22.16 -5.25
CA ARG A 114 -11.28 22.69 -5.82
C ARG A 114 -11.07 23.56 -7.05
N ASN A 115 -9.92 24.24 -7.15
CA ASN A 115 -9.72 25.34 -8.10
C ASN A 115 -8.65 25.07 -9.17
N LEU A 116 -7.73 24.13 -8.93
CA LEU A 116 -6.62 23.85 -9.82
C LEU A 116 -6.85 22.58 -10.62
N THR A 117 -6.28 22.56 -11.82
CA THR A 117 -6.15 21.39 -12.68
C THR A 117 -4.70 20.89 -12.67
N PHE A 118 -4.48 19.73 -13.29
CA PHE A 118 -3.13 19.19 -13.45
C PHE A 118 -2.20 20.19 -14.17
N ASP A 119 -2.68 20.84 -15.23
CA ASP A 119 -1.89 21.79 -16.03
C ASP A 119 -1.56 23.09 -15.28
N ASP A 120 -2.29 23.40 -14.20
CA ASP A 120 -2.00 24.51 -13.29
C ASP A 120 -0.88 24.18 -12.30
N ILE A 121 -0.59 22.89 -12.09
CA ILE A 121 0.39 22.41 -11.09
C ILE A 121 1.67 21.93 -11.78
N MET A 122 1.52 21.21 -12.89
CA MET A 122 2.58 20.53 -13.61
C MET A 122 2.68 21.02 -15.05
N GLU A 123 3.89 21.05 -15.56
CA GLU A 123 4.19 21.09 -16.98
C GLU A 123 4.59 19.70 -17.46
N VAL A 124 4.14 19.34 -18.65
CA VAL A 124 4.50 18.07 -19.31
C VAL A 124 5.33 18.38 -20.54
N ALA A 125 6.38 17.60 -20.73
CA ALA A 125 7.13 17.54 -21.98
C ALA A 125 7.00 16.14 -22.60
N GLU A 126 7.15 16.09 -23.92
CA GLU A 126 7.23 14.81 -24.64
C GLU A 126 8.49 14.04 -24.21
N PRO A 127 8.35 12.85 -23.60
CA PRO A 127 9.49 12.03 -23.25
C PRO A 127 10.08 11.37 -24.50
N ALA A 128 11.41 11.33 -24.57
CA ALA A 128 12.13 10.51 -25.54
C ALA A 128 12.93 9.43 -24.83
N VAL A 129 13.38 8.43 -25.60
CA VAL A 129 14.22 7.34 -25.12
C VAL A 129 15.44 7.20 -26.01
N ASP A 130 16.63 7.18 -25.42
CA ASP A 130 17.87 6.89 -26.14
C ASP A 130 18.21 5.40 -26.03
N PHE A 131 18.31 4.71 -27.18
CA PHE A 131 18.64 3.29 -27.31
C PHE A 131 20.08 3.04 -27.79
N ARG A 132 20.96 4.05 -27.83
CA ARG A 132 22.32 3.90 -28.36
C ARG A 132 23.09 2.75 -27.70
N ALA A 133 23.50 1.79 -28.53
CA ALA A 133 24.20 0.57 -28.13
C ALA A 133 25.53 0.87 -27.43
N GLY A 134 25.71 0.32 -26.22
CA GLY A 134 26.98 0.37 -25.47
C GLY A 134 26.91 1.05 -24.10
N ALA A 135 25.76 1.59 -23.69
CA ALA A 135 25.57 2.22 -22.39
C ALA A 135 24.31 1.68 -21.67
N GLY A 136 24.38 0.46 -21.14
CA GLY A 136 23.51 0.01 -20.04
C GLY A 136 21.99 0.10 -20.20
N GLY A 137 21.42 -0.08 -21.41
CA GLY A 137 19.96 -0.09 -21.62
C GLY A 137 19.35 1.25 -22.08
N PRO A 138 18.02 1.31 -22.29
CA PRO A 138 17.33 2.54 -22.66
C PRO A 138 17.40 3.56 -21.53
N ARG A 139 17.64 4.83 -21.88
CA ARG A 139 17.64 5.94 -20.90
C ARG A 139 16.60 6.99 -21.26
N PRO A 140 15.87 7.55 -20.27
CA PRO A 140 14.91 8.60 -20.52
C PRO A 140 15.66 9.87 -20.96
N VAL A 141 15.06 10.60 -21.90
CA VAL A 141 15.55 11.89 -22.37
C VAL A 141 14.40 12.89 -22.21
N CYS A 142 14.54 13.75 -21.21
CA CYS A 142 13.64 14.87 -20.96
C CYS A 142 14.29 16.19 -21.40
N PRO A 143 13.51 17.18 -21.85
CA PRO A 143 14.02 18.53 -22.08
C PRO A 143 14.62 19.15 -20.83
N GLU A 144 15.49 20.14 -21.01
CA GLU A 144 16.12 20.86 -19.91
C GLU A 144 15.08 21.43 -18.93
N GLY A 145 15.27 21.14 -17.64
CA GLY A 145 14.37 21.54 -16.56
C GLY A 145 13.16 20.62 -16.34
N PHE A 146 13.00 19.54 -17.10
CA PHE A 146 12.00 18.50 -16.84
C PHE A 146 12.67 17.27 -16.25
N GLU A 147 12.05 16.71 -15.21
CA GLU A 147 12.48 15.48 -14.55
C GLU A 147 11.79 14.27 -15.18
N ALA A 148 12.54 13.18 -15.35
CA ALA A 148 11.98 11.90 -15.71
C ALA A 148 11.30 11.30 -14.48
N VAL A 149 10.06 10.82 -14.64
CA VAL A 149 9.27 10.22 -13.57
C VAL A 149 8.64 8.92 -14.08
N ASN A 150 8.64 7.89 -13.24
CA ASN A 150 7.81 6.70 -13.42
C ASN A 150 7.07 6.39 -12.12
N ALA A 151 5.83 6.88 -12.03
CA ALA A 151 5.02 6.74 -10.83
C ALA A 151 3.57 6.46 -11.22
N GLY A 152 3.00 5.37 -10.70
CA GLY A 152 1.70 4.88 -11.12
C GLY A 152 1.73 4.14 -12.47
N SER A 153 0.58 4.06 -13.12
CA SER A 153 0.41 3.33 -14.38
C SER A 153 0.72 4.15 -15.64
N ALA A 154 1.19 5.39 -15.51
CA ALA A 154 1.46 6.28 -16.63
C ALA A 154 2.71 5.85 -17.44
N GLY A 155 3.68 5.19 -16.80
CA GLY A 155 5.00 4.93 -17.37
C GLY A 155 5.89 6.18 -17.31
N LEU A 156 6.88 6.25 -18.20
CA LEU A 156 7.78 7.39 -18.32
C LEU A 156 7.02 8.69 -18.64
N GLU A 157 7.12 9.67 -17.76
CA GLU A 157 6.69 11.06 -17.95
C GLU A 157 7.89 12.00 -17.83
N CYS A 158 7.91 13.10 -18.59
CA CYS A 158 8.83 14.21 -18.36
C CYS A 158 8.05 15.39 -17.79
N LEU A 159 8.29 15.71 -16.52
CA LEU A 159 7.45 16.62 -15.76
C LEU A 159 8.27 17.72 -15.09
N ARG A 160 7.66 18.90 -14.91
CA ARG A 160 8.21 19.99 -14.10
C ARG A 160 7.10 20.59 -13.25
N VAL A 161 7.37 20.81 -11.96
CA VAL A 161 6.45 21.55 -11.10
C VAL A 161 6.48 23.02 -11.47
N ARG A 162 5.32 23.66 -11.58
CA ARG A 162 5.25 25.11 -11.78
C ARG A 162 5.73 25.85 -10.54
N GLU A 163 6.39 26.98 -10.74
CA GLU A 163 6.90 27.82 -9.66
C GLU A 163 5.81 28.13 -8.62
N GLY A 164 6.08 27.82 -7.35
CA GLY A 164 5.16 28.06 -6.24
C GLY A 164 4.08 26.98 -6.04
N MET A 165 4.06 25.93 -6.86
CA MET A 165 3.10 24.82 -6.76
C MET A 165 3.66 23.60 -6.03
N GLU A 166 4.86 23.67 -5.45
CA GLU A 166 5.54 22.54 -4.81
C GLU A 166 4.71 21.92 -3.69
N THR A 167 4.17 22.76 -2.80
CA THR A 167 3.31 22.31 -1.69
C THR A 167 2.02 21.66 -2.21
N VAL A 168 1.42 22.19 -3.26
CA VAL A 168 0.22 21.61 -3.87
C VAL A 168 0.54 20.28 -4.56
N ALA A 169 1.61 20.24 -5.37
CA ALA A 169 2.10 19.07 -6.06
C ALA A 169 2.37 17.91 -5.09
N SER A 170 2.98 18.22 -3.94
CA SER A 170 3.29 17.22 -2.91
C SER A 170 2.07 16.51 -2.32
N ARG A 171 0.86 17.11 -2.40
CA ARG A 171 -0.38 16.52 -1.87
C ARG A 171 -1.36 16.07 -2.95
N LEU A 172 -1.41 16.73 -4.11
CA LEU A 172 -2.35 16.39 -5.18
C LEU A 172 -1.77 15.41 -6.21
N GLU A 173 -0.44 15.46 -6.38
CA GLU A 173 0.37 14.64 -7.28
C GLU A 173 1.49 13.91 -6.52
N SER A 174 1.19 13.47 -5.28
CA SER A 174 2.16 13.01 -4.28
C SER A 174 3.17 11.99 -4.82
N ARG A 175 2.71 11.01 -5.62
CA ARG A 175 3.58 10.01 -6.25
C ARG A 175 4.61 10.64 -7.19
N ARG A 176 4.16 11.51 -8.09
CA ARG A 176 5.01 12.18 -9.08
C ARG A 176 6.00 13.14 -8.41
N TYR A 177 5.51 13.93 -7.46
CA TYR A 177 6.36 14.88 -6.73
C TYR A 177 7.42 14.15 -5.89
N ALA A 178 7.05 13.04 -5.24
CA ALA A 178 8.00 12.20 -4.53
C ALA A 178 9.08 11.63 -5.48
N ALA A 179 8.69 11.14 -6.67
CA ALA A 179 9.62 10.66 -7.68
C ALA A 179 10.62 11.74 -8.12
N MET A 180 10.14 12.97 -8.37
CA MET A 180 11.00 14.10 -8.75
C MET A 180 12.04 14.46 -7.68
N LEU A 181 11.73 14.20 -6.40
CA LEU A 181 12.66 14.39 -5.30
C LEU A 181 13.53 13.15 -5.02
N GLY A 182 13.44 12.13 -5.88
CA GLY A 182 14.24 10.92 -5.83
C GLY A 182 13.67 9.81 -4.95
N ALA A 183 12.45 9.93 -4.43
CA ALA A 183 11.84 8.87 -3.61
C ALA A 183 11.54 7.61 -4.43
N THR A 184 11.53 6.47 -3.77
CA THR A 184 11.27 5.18 -4.42
C THR A 184 9.78 5.07 -4.75
N THR A 185 9.47 4.86 -6.03
CA THR A 185 8.10 4.75 -6.57
C THR A 185 7.85 3.39 -7.20
N GLU A 186 8.52 2.36 -6.70
CA GLU A 186 8.65 1.05 -7.36
C GLU A 186 7.77 -0.04 -6.73
N LEU A 187 7.25 0.22 -5.53
CA LEU A 187 6.38 -0.72 -4.83
C LEU A 187 5.14 -1.04 -5.68
N THR A 188 4.68 -2.28 -5.60
CA THR A 188 3.45 -2.73 -6.25
C THR A 188 2.58 -3.44 -5.23
N LYS A 189 1.32 -3.01 -5.10
CA LYS A 189 0.35 -3.55 -4.15
C LYS A 189 0.86 -3.48 -2.70
N LEU A 190 1.30 -2.30 -2.25
CA LEU A 190 1.60 -2.08 -0.83
C LEU A 190 0.27 -1.86 -0.11
N GLU A 191 -0.17 -2.87 0.62
CA GLU A 191 -1.55 -2.99 1.06
C GLU A 191 -1.69 -2.79 2.58
N GLY A 192 -2.18 -3.78 3.30
CA GLY A 192 -2.47 -3.66 4.72
C GLY A 192 -1.24 -3.30 5.53
N ILE A 193 -1.43 -2.51 6.58
CA ILE A 193 -0.38 -2.10 7.52
C ILE A 193 -0.91 -2.15 8.95
N THR A 194 -0.06 -2.60 9.88
CA THR A 194 -0.37 -2.66 11.31
C THR A 194 0.89 -2.46 12.16
N TYR A 195 0.71 -2.12 13.44
CA TYR A 195 1.81 -1.93 14.40
C TYR A 195 1.86 -3.05 15.44
N ASP A 196 3.05 -3.61 15.65
CA ASP A 196 3.39 -4.48 16.77
C ASP A 196 3.87 -3.63 17.95
N SER A 197 3.02 -3.49 18.97
CA SER A 197 3.34 -2.70 20.16
C SER A 197 4.38 -3.35 21.08
N LYS A 198 4.57 -4.67 21.01
CA LYS A 198 5.52 -5.40 21.85
C LYS A 198 6.94 -5.31 21.31
N ARG A 199 7.10 -5.39 19.99
CA ARG A 199 8.41 -5.37 19.32
C ARG A 199 8.79 -4.00 18.77
N HIS A 200 7.85 -3.04 18.79
CA HIS A 200 8.01 -1.69 18.25
C HIS A 200 8.35 -1.70 16.75
N ARG A 201 7.49 -2.36 15.96
CA ARG A 201 7.68 -2.59 14.52
C ARG A 201 6.37 -2.43 13.76
N LEU A 202 6.46 -2.10 12.48
CA LEU A 202 5.32 -2.23 11.56
C LEU A 202 5.33 -3.59 10.87
N TYR A 203 4.16 -4.03 10.45
CA TYR A 203 4.00 -5.03 9.41
C TYR A 203 3.23 -4.41 8.25
N ALA A 204 3.68 -4.68 7.03
CA ALA A 204 2.99 -4.25 5.82
C ALA A 204 2.95 -5.40 4.82
N ALA A 205 1.81 -5.59 4.17
CA ALA A 205 1.67 -6.58 3.12
C ALA A 205 2.07 -5.98 1.77
N VAL A 206 2.82 -6.74 1.00
CA VAL A 206 3.14 -6.46 -0.39
C VAL A 206 2.66 -7.65 -1.19
N SER A 207 1.49 -7.48 -1.82
CA SER A 207 0.75 -8.58 -2.42
C SER A 207 1.53 -9.27 -3.54
N SER A 208 2.41 -8.57 -4.26
CA SER A 208 3.27 -9.20 -5.26
C SER A 208 4.60 -8.47 -5.41
N LEU A 209 5.69 -9.25 -5.54
CA LEU A 209 7.00 -8.73 -5.91
C LEU A 209 7.14 -8.81 -7.42
N THR A 210 6.57 -7.83 -8.14
CA THR A 210 6.54 -7.81 -9.60
C THR A 210 6.66 -6.39 -10.14
N LYS A 211 6.86 -6.26 -11.46
CA LYS A 211 6.88 -4.99 -12.20
C LYS A 211 8.02 -4.10 -11.70
N GLY A 212 7.75 -2.86 -11.28
CA GLY A 212 8.79 -1.92 -10.84
C GLY A 212 9.58 -2.36 -9.60
N MET A 213 9.17 -3.43 -8.91
CA MET A 213 10.01 -4.03 -7.86
C MET A 213 11.09 -4.98 -8.41
N GLU A 214 11.00 -5.37 -9.68
CA GLU A 214 11.99 -6.20 -10.35
C GLU A 214 13.00 -5.30 -11.10
N ASP A 215 14.19 -5.82 -11.40
CA ASP A 215 15.22 -5.04 -12.10
C ASP A 215 15.02 -5.08 -13.62
N GLU A 216 14.42 -4.05 -14.22
CA GLU A 216 14.17 -3.93 -15.66
C GLU A 216 13.32 -5.10 -16.21
N MET A 217 12.38 -5.55 -15.39
CA MET A 217 11.59 -6.77 -15.61
C MET A 217 10.12 -6.55 -15.25
N SER A 218 9.27 -7.45 -15.74
CA SER A 218 7.87 -7.54 -15.34
C SER A 218 7.41 -8.99 -15.44
N TYR A 219 6.90 -9.50 -14.31
CA TYR A 219 6.48 -10.90 -14.18
C TYR A 219 7.58 -11.88 -14.60
N GLY A 220 8.84 -11.57 -14.24
CA GLY A 220 10.00 -12.40 -14.55
C GLY A 220 10.43 -12.35 -16.02
N GLN A 221 9.95 -11.38 -16.80
CA GLN A 221 10.31 -11.19 -18.21
C GLN A 221 10.89 -9.79 -18.45
N PRO A 222 11.89 -9.62 -19.34
CA PRO A 222 12.50 -8.32 -19.60
C PRO A 222 11.48 -7.24 -19.98
N SER A 223 11.48 -6.14 -19.25
CA SER A 223 10.60 -4.99 -19.50
C SER A 223 11.10 -3.73 -18.78
N PHE A 224 11.50 -2.72 -19.54
CA PHE A 224 11.88 -1.41 -18.99
C PHE A 224 10.66 -0.54 -18.60
N LYS A 225 9.43 -1.01 -18.82
CA LYS A 225 8.23 -0.17 -18.71
C LYS A 225 8.06 0.44 -17.32
N TYR A 226 8.42 -0.31 -16.29
CA TYR A 226 8.18 0.08 -14.89
C TYR A 226 9.39 0.78 -14.25
N ASP A 227 10.59 0.68 -14.85
CA ASP A 227 11.80 1.27 -14.28
C ASP A 227 12.28 2.49 -15.07
N LEU A 228 11.92 2.60 -16.36
CA LEU A 228 12.37 3.69 -17.20
C LEU A 228 11.80 5.04 -16.70
N GLY A 229 12.69 5.92 -16.24
CA GLY A 229 12.32 7.19 -15.61
C GLY A 229 12.10 7.13 -14.10
N GLY A 230 12.18 5.95 -13.50
CA GLY A 230 12.27 5.77 -12.05
C GLY A 230 13.72 5.56 -11.61
N GLU A 231 13.91 5.46 -10.29
CA GLU A 231 15.21 5.30 -9.66
C GLU A 231 15.75 3.85 -9.75
N ASN A 232 14.86 2.86 -9.90
CA ASN A 232 15.18 1.43 -9.87
C ASN A 232 15.94 1.06 -8.58
N ASP A 233 15.47 1.55 -7.43
CA ASP A 233 16.00 1.28 -6.09
C ASP A 233 15.75 -0.15 -5.60
N ILE A 234 14.65 -0.77 -6.03
CA ILE A 234 14.17 -2.09 -5.64
C ILE A 234 14.40 -3.06 -6.80
N LYS A 235 15.23 -4.07 -6.53
CA LYS A 235 15.64 -5.09 -7.50
C LYS A 235 15.45 -6.47 -6.89
N VAL A 236 14.20 -6.84 -6.60
CA VAL A 236 13.88 -8.13 -5.97
C VAL A 236 13.59 -9.21 -6.99
N THR A 237 13.85 -10.46 -6.61
CA THR A 237 13.44 -11.61 -7.41
C THR A 237 11.92 -11.70 -7.45
N GLN A 238 11.38 -11.93 -8.64
CA GLN A 238 9.95 -12.06 -8.87
C GLN A 238 9.30 -13.05 -7.90
N ASN A 239 8.22 -12.62 -7.25
CA ASN A 239 7.36 -13.48 -6.45
C ASN A 239 5.89 -13.09 -6.61
N LYS A 240 5.14 -13.90 -7.35
CA LYS A 240 3.70 -13.68 -7.58
C LYS A 240 2.83 -13.93 -6.35
N CYS A 241 3.36 -14.61 -5.32
CA CYS A 241 2.63 -14.91 -4.09
C CYS A 241 2.84 -13.84 -3.01
N GLY A 242 3.69 -12.84 -3.25
CA GLY A 242 3.88 -11.71 -2.33
C GLY A 242 4.60 -12.04 -1.03
N CYS A 243 4.72 -11.02 -0.18
CA CYS A 243 5.33 -11.11 1.13
C CYS A 243 4.65 -10.16 2.12
N VAL A 244 4.65 -10.53 3.40
CA VAL A 244 4.50 -9.58 4.49
C VAL A 244 5.91 -9.13 4.90
N TYR A 245 6.12 -7.83 4.97
CA TYR A 245 7.35 -7.23 5.47
C TYR A 245 7.17 -6.76 6.90
N THR A 246 8.25 -6.78 7.67
CA THR A 246 8.37 -6.10 8.96
C THR A 246 9.29 -4.90 8.83
N MET A 247 8.97 -3.81 9.54
CA MET A 247 9.82 -2.62 9.57
C MET A 247 10.20 -2.23 10.99
N GLU A 248 11.49 -2.01 11.21
CA GLU A 248 12.03 -1.55 12.49
C GLU A 248 11.79 -0.05 12.67
N LEU A 249 11.27 0.35 13.82
CA LEU A 249 11.02 1.75 14.14
C LEU A 249 12.06 2.30 15.11
N ASP A 250 12.46 3.55 14.93
CA ASP A 250 13.14 4.32 15.96
C ASP A 250 12.15 4.86 17.01
N SER A 251 12.68 5.53 18.04
CA SER A 251 11.85 6.09 19.13
C SER A 251 10.86 7.16 18.70
N ALA A 252 11.01 7.74 17.51
CA ALA A 252 10.08 8.70 16.92
C ALA A 252 9.09 8.01 15.96
N PHE A 253 8.92 6.68 16.11
CA PHE A 253 8.10 5.84 15.25
C PHE A 253 8.49 5.92 13.77
N THR A 254 9.73 6.30 13.44
CA THR A 254 10.20 6.36 12.06
C THR A 254 10.77 5.01 11.63
N ALA A 255 10.26 4.44 10.55
CA ALA A 255 10.75 3.19 10.00
C ALA A 255 12.13 3.39 9.40
N THR A 256 13.06 2.54 9.80
CA THR A 256 14.50 2.66 9.45
C THR A 256 14.99 1.50 8.60
N LYS A 257 14.32 0.35 8.69
CA LYS A 257 14.70 -0.86 7.97
C LYS A 257 13.47 -1.68 7.63
N MET A 258 13.40 -2.23 6.43
CA MET A 258 12.35 -3.14 5.96
C MET A 258 12.96 -4.50 5.62
N THR A 259 12.38 -5.58 6.16
CA THR A 259 12.80 -6.95 5.88
C THR A 259 11.60 -7.87 5.67
N PRO A 260 11.68 -8.89 4.81
CA PRO A 260 10.60 -9.85 4.62
C PRO A 260 10.40 -10.65 5.92
N LEU A 261 9.17 -10.70 6.41
CA LEU A 261 8.78 -11.50 7.57
C LEU A 261 8.40 -12.92 7.12
N ILE A 262 7.51 -13.00 6.14
CA ILE A 262 7.06 -14.24 5.50
C ILE A 262 6.74 -13.93 4.04
N CYS A 263 7.10 -14.85 3.14
CA CYS A 263 6.79 -14.76 1.73
C CYS A 263 6.07 -16.02 1.28
N GLY A 264 5.15 -15.87 0.32
CA GLY A 264 4.55 -17.00 -0.36
C GLY A 264 5.56 -17.75 -1.22
N ASP A 265 5.29 -19.03 -1.47
CA ASP A 265 6.10 -19.88 -2.34
C ASP A 265 5.42 -20.05 -3.72
N PRO A 266 5.97 -19.43 -4.79
CA PRO A 266 5.40 -19.51 -6.13
C PRO A 266 5.78 -20.77 -6.92
N HIS A 267 6.57 -21.68 -6.33
CA HIS A 267 7.14 -22.84 -7.02
C HIS A 267 6.51 -24.17 -6.64
N SER A 268 5.91 -24.28 -5.44
CA SER A 268 5.35 -25.54 -4.93
C SER A 268 3.81 -25.58 -4.93
N GLY A 269 3.17 -24.95 -5.92
CA GLY A 269 1.72 -25.07 -6.13
C GLY A 269 1.28 -26.49 -6.53
N THR A 270 0.02 -26.82 -6.28
CA THR A 270 -0.53 -28.16 -6.55
C THR A 270 -1.20 -28.29 -7.91
N ASP A 271 -1.74 -27.20 -8.45
CA ASP A 271 -2.49 -27.17 -9.72
C ASP A 271 -2.66 -25.73 -10.27
N GLU A 272 -3.42 -25.57 -11.36
CA GLU A 272 -3.62 -24.29 -12.04
C GLU A 272 -4.41 -23.25 -11.22
N LYS A 273 -5.22 -23.70 -10.26
CA LYS A 273 -6.00 -22.85 -9.34
C LYS A 273 -5.23 -22.58 -8.05
N ASN A 274 -4.33 -23.48 -7.69
CA ASN A 274 -3.50 -23.42 -6.49
C ASN A 274 -2.02 -23.34 -6.89
N GLN A 275 -1.63 -22.19 -7.47
CA GLN A 275 -0.31 -21.98 -8.04
C GLN A 275 0.74 -21.52 -7.01
N CYS A 276 0.29 -20.96 -5.89
CA CYS A 276 1.12 -20.76 -4.71
C CYS A 276 1.03 -22.02 -3.83
N ASN A 277 2.07 -22.27 -3.04
CA ASN A 277 2.06 -23.36 -2.08
C ASN A 277 0.93 -23.15 -1.07
N LEU A 278 0.01 -24.10 -0.98
CA LEU A 278 -1.13 -24.04 -0.08
C LEU A 278 -0.73 -23.83 1.38
N GLU A 279 0.42 -24.37 1.81
CA GLU A 279 0.93 -24.26 3.17
C GLU A 279 1.67 -22.93 3.45
N GLU A 280 1.70 -22.00 2.49
CA GLU A 280 2.26 -20.65 2.62
C GLU A 280 1.22 -19.58 2.31
N VAL A 281 1.52 -18.31 2.58
CA VAL A 281 0.64 -17.18 2.23
C VAL A 281 0.63 -16.94 0.71
N ALA A 282 -0.47 -16.43 0.16
CA ALA A 282 -0.55 -15.99 -1.24
C ALA A 282 -1.28 -14.65 -1.37
N ASN A 283 -0.64 -13.68 -2.04
CA ASN A 283 -1.08 -12.28 -2.14
C ASN A 283 -1.62 -11.76 -0.81
N PRO A 284 -0.76 -11.69 0.24
CA PRO A 284 -1.19 -11.12 1.50
C PRO A 284 -1.58 -9.66 1.26
N ASP A 285 -2.75 -9.29 1.77
CA ASP A 285 -3.34 -7.97 1.61
C ASP A 285 -3.51 -7.33 3.00
N ASN A 286 -4.62 -7.62 3.67
CA ASN A 286 -4.88 -6.99 4.96
C ASN A 286 -4.13 -7.72 6.09
N VAL A 287 -3.44 -6.96 6.94
CA VAL A 287 -2.75 -7.47 8.14
C VAL A 287 -3.20 -6.75 9.40
N ALA A 288 -3.28 -7.48 10.52
CA ALA A 288 -3.66 -6.91 11.82
C ALA A 288 -2.91 -7.60 12.96
N TYR A 289 -2.15 -6.84 13.75
CA TYR A 289 -1.49 -7.36 14.92
C TYR A 289 -2.43 -7.35 16.13
N LEU A 290 -2.53 -8.49 16.80
CA LEU A 290 -3.38 -8.69 17.97
C LEU A 290 -2.52 -8.68 19.23
N ASP A 291 -2.34 -7.50 19.83
CA ASP A 291 -1.51 -7.31 21.03
C ASP A 291 -1.80 -8.33 22.15
N LEU A 292 -3.09 -8.67 22.32
CA LEU A 292 -3.57 -9.59 23.35
C LEU A 292 -3.06 -11.02 23.17
N PHE A 293 -2.91 -11.49 21.93
CA PHE A 293 -2.53 -12.86 21.63
C PHE A 293 -1.09 -12.98 21.14
N ASP A 294 -0.44 -11.85 20.84
CA ASP A 294 0.86 -11.82 20.18
C ASP A 294 0.85 -12.50 18.81
N LEU A 295 -0.25 -12.32 18.07
CA LEU A 295 -0.45 -12.92 16.76
C LEU A 295 -0.62 -11.83 15.71
N LEU A 296 -0.05 -12.05 14.55
CA LEU A 296 -0.32 -11.30 13.34
C LEU A 296 -1.36 -12.06 12.52
N LEU A 297 -2.49 -11.42 12.25
CA LEU A 297 -3.43 -11.91 11.25
C LEU A 297 -2.99 -11.47 9.87
N ILE A 298 -3.01 -12.39 8.90
CA ILE A 298 -2.65 -12.14 7.50
C ILE A 298 -3.78 -12.67 6.63
N ALA A 299 -4.46 -11.78 5.93
CA ALA A 299 -5.58 -12.10 5.05
C ALA A 299 -5.12 -12.12 3.59
N GLU A 300 -5.66 -13.04 2.80
CA GLU A 300 -5.35 -13.19 1.38
C GLU A 300 -6.39 -12.51 0.47
N ASP A 301 -5.91 -11.81 -0.55
CA ASP A 301 -6.64 -11.51 -1.80
C ASP A 301 -5.84 -12.05 -2.99
N THR A 302 -6.03 -13.33 -3.27
CA THR A 302 -5.33 -14.05 -4.33
C THR A 302 -6.25 -14.75 -5.30
N LYS A 303 -5.72 -14.90 -6.52
CA LYS A 303 -6.19 -15.85 -7.53
C LYS A 303 -5.31 -17.11 -7.63
N TYR A 304 -4.30 -17.23 -6.77
CA TYR A 304 -3.31 -18.31 -6.78
C TYR A 304 -3.55 -19.36 -5.69
N HIS A 305 -4.56 -19.16 -4.84
CA HIS A 305 -5.28 -20.18 -4.08
C HIS A 305 -6.75 -20.16 -4.51
N GLU A 306 -7.40 -21.32 -4.64
CA GLU A 306 -8.82 -21.40 -5.05
C GLU A 306 -9.77 -20.73 -4.02
N ASN A 307 -9.38 -20.80 -2.74
CA ASN A 307 -10.05 -20.15 -1.64
C ASN A 307 -9.05 -19.32 -0.85
N ASN A 308 -9.38 -18.05 -0.61
CA ASN A 308 -8.56 -17.17 0.23
C ASN A 308 -8.63 -17.55 1.70
N VAL A 309 -7.51 -17.36 2.39
CA VAL A 309 -7.30 -17.79 3.76
C VAL A 309 -7.05 -16.61 4.69
N LEU A 310 -7.52 -16.72 5.94
CA LEU A 310 -7.00 -15.93 7.05
C LEU A 310 -6.00 -16.78 7.84
N TRP A 311 -4.76 -16.31 7.89
CA TRP A 311 -3.70 -16.92 8.69
C TRP A 311 -3.57 -16.23 10.04
N ALA A 312 -3.37 -17.01 11.09
CA ALA A 312 -2.78 -16.54 12.34
C ALA A 312 -1.30 -16.91 12.34
N TYR A 313 -0.42 -15.91 12.47
CA TYR A 313 1.03 -16.04 12.43
C TYR A 313 1.62 -15.57 13.75
N ASP A 314 2.52 -16.37 14.35
CA ASP A 314 3.29 -15.99 15.53
C ASP A 314 4.62 -15.33 15.08
N PRO A 315 4.81 -14.01 15.30
CA PRO A 315 6.01 -13.31 14.86
C PRO A 315 7.30 -13.71 15.58
N SER A 316 7.21 -14.41 16.71
CA SER A 316 8.36 -14.88 17.47
C SER A 316 8.87 -16.23 16.99
N SER A 317 7.97 -17.17 16.66
CA SER A 317 8.34 -18.52 16.24
C SER A 317 8.29 -18.73 14.73
N GLY A 318 7.56 -17.89 14.00
CA GLY A 318 7.23 -18.09 12.60
C GLY A 318 6.17 -19.17 12.36
N ALA A 319 5.58 -19.74 13.42
CA ALA A 319 4.49 -20.69 13.29
C ALA A 319 3.25 -20.00 12.71
N LYS A 320 2.50 -20.73 11.88
CA LYS A 320 1.28 -20.21 11.25
C LYS A 320 0.20 -21.28 11.13
N GLU A 321 -1.05 -20.84 11.22
CA GLU A 321 -2.23 -21.70 11.12
C GLU A 321 -3.34 -20.99 10.35
N ARG A 322 -4.10 -21.74 9.56
CA ARG A 322 -5.31 -21.23 8.88
C ARG A 322 -6.45 -21.18 9.90
N ILE A 323 -7.01 -19.99 10.13
CA ILE A 323 -8.13 -19.82 11.07
C ILE A 323 -9.46 -19.53 10.38
N LEU A 324 -9.44 -19.19 9.09
CA LEU A 324 -10.62 -19.06 8.24
C LEU A 324 -10.26 -19.40 6.78
N VAL A 325 -11.18 -20.04 6.07
CA VAL A 325 -11.11 -20.25 4.62
C VAL A 325 -12.39 -19.67 4.03
N ALA A 326 -12.25 -18.69 3.13
CA ALA A 326 -13.37 -17.99 2.52
C ALA A 326 -14.07 -18.85 1.45
N PRO A 327 -15.35 -18.59 1.14
CA PRO A 327 -16.00 -19.16 -0.04
C PRO A 327 -15.22 -18.86 -1.33
N MET A 328 -15.40 -19.70 -2.35
CA MET A 328 -14.70 -19.55 -3.63
C MET A 328 -14.95 -18.17 -4.25
N GLY A 329 -13.88 -17.53 -4.73
CA GLY A 329 -13.94 -16.21 -5.37
C GLY A 329 -14.12 -15.04 -4.40
N ALA A 330 -14.20 -15.29 -3.08
CA ALA A 330 -14.06 -14.24 -2.10
C ALA A 330 -12.60 -14.03 -1.72
N GLU A 331 -12.21 -12.78 -1.48
CA GLU A 331 -11.04 -12.44 -0.67
C GLU A 331 -11.40 -12.45 0.83
N VAL A 332 -10.39 -12.42 1.69
CA VAL A 332 -10.57 -12.12 3.11
C VAL A 332 -10.09 -10.69 3.39
N THR A 333 -10.95 -9.86 3.97
CA THR A 333 -10.62 -8.47 4.35
C THR A 333 -11.02 -8.17 5.80
N SER A 334 -10.54 -7.03 6.31
CA SER A 334 -10.88 -6.48 7.63
C SER A 334 -10.65 -7.42 8.82
N PRO A 335 -9.47 -8.07 8.95
CA PRO A 335 -9.18 -9.07 9.99
C PRO A 335 -8.91 -8.44 11.37
N TYR A 336 -9.84 -7.66 11.92
CA TYR A 336 -9.62 -6.89 13.15
C TYR A 336 -10.16 -7.58 14.41
N MET A 337 -9.57 -7.27 15.56
CA MET A 337 -10.06 -7.75 16.84
C MET A 337 -10.81 -6.65 17.61
N TYR A 338 -11.98 -7.01 18.14
CA TYR A 338 -12.80 -6.15 18.99
C TYR A 338 -12.98 -6.79 20.37
N LYS A 339 -13.19 -5.95 21.39
CA LYS A 339 -13.46 -6.37 22.77
C LYS A 339 -14.86 -5.91 23.18
N ALA A 340 -15.67 -6.82 23.69
CA ALA A 340 -17.00 -6.50 24.22
C ALA A 340 -17.35 -7.42 25.39
N GLY A 341 -17.83 -6.84 26.49
CA GLY A 341 -18.29 -7.62 27.66
C GLY A 341 -17.25 -8.55 28.29
N GLY A 342 -15.96 -8.22 28.20
CA GLY A 342 -14.85 -9.07 28.69
C GLY A 342 -14.42 -10.19 27.73
N TRP A 343 -14.99 -10.24 26.52
CA TRP A 343 -14.66 -11.20 25.48
C TRP A 343 -13.98 -10.52 24.30
N GLY A 344 -13.13 -11.28 23.61
CA GLY A 344 -12.52 -10.89 22.34
C GLY A 344 -13.28 -11.49 21.16
N TYR A 345 -13.30 -10.78 20.04
CA TYR A 345 -13.92 -11.20 18.79
C TYR A 345 -13.00 -10.83 17.65
N ILE A 346 -12.56 -11.81 16.86
CA ILE A 346 -11.89 -11.54 15.60
C ILE A 346 -12.97 -11.43 14.54
N MET A 347 -13.04 -10.28 13.88
CA MET A 347 -13.89 -10.09 12.70
C MET A 347 -13.07 -10.35 11.45
N ALA A 348 -13.72 -10.91 10.44
CA ALA A 348 -13.16 -11.05 9.10
C ALA A 348 -14.32 -11.01 8.11
N VAL A 349 -14.09 -10.45 6.92
CA VAL A 349 -15.11 -10.32 5.89
C VAL A 349 -14.70 -11.16 4.70
N ALA A 350 -15.61 -12.01 4.22
CA ALA A 350 -15.50 -12.60 2.89
C ALA A 350 -16.09 -11.61 1.88
N GLN A 351 -15.24 -10.84 1.19
CA GLN A 351 -15.69 -9.84 0.21
C GLN A 351 -16.03 -10.52 -1.12
N HIS A 352 -17.02 -9.98 -1.85
CA HIS A 352 -17.42 -10.40 -3.20
C HIS A 352 -17.38 -11.93 -3.50
N PRO A 353 -18.00 -12.78 -2.66
CA PRO A 353 -18.00 -14.23 -2.89
C PRO A 353 -18.58 -14.58 -4.27
N TYR A 354 -17.98 -15.61 -4.87
CA TYR A 354 -18.35 -16.16 -6.17
C TYR A 354 -18.16 -15.22 -7.37
N GLU A 355 -17.29 -14.20 -7.28
CA GLU A 355 -17.03 -13.23 -8.36
C GLU A 355 -16.75 -13.89 -9.73
N TYR A 356 -16.10 -15.06 -9.73
CA TYR A 356 -15.71 -15.79 -10.94
C TYR A 356 -16.68 -16.93 -11.34
N ASN A 357 -17.84 -17.05 -10.69
CA ASN A 357 -18.82 -18.11 -10.94
C ASN A 357 -19.93 -17.67 -11.92
N GLN A 358 -20.43 -18.56 -12.79
CA GLN A 358 -21.58 -18.30 -13.66
C GLN A 358 -22.84 -17.84 -12.91
N HIS A 359 -22.98 -18.20 -11.63
CA HIS A 359 -24.10 -17.74 -10.79
C HIS A 359 -24.09 -16.23 -10.51
N ILE A 360 -23.02 -15.47 -10.84
CA ILE A 360 -23.04 -13.99 -10.78
C ILE A 360 -24.13 -13.38 -11.66
N TYR A 361 -24.57 -14.09 -12.71
CA TYR A 361 -25.63 -13.64 -13.60
C TYR A 361 -27.02 -14.09 -13.14
N ASP A 362 -27.14 -14.92 -12.11
CA ASP A 362 -28.42 -15.39 -11.59
C ASP A 362 -29.00 -14.35 -10.62
N PRO A 363 -30.08 -13.63 -10.97
CA PRO A 363 -30.68 -12.62 -10.11
C PRO A 363 -31.29 -13.20 -8.81
N SER A 364 -31.45 -14.52 -8.70
CA SER A 364 -31.95 -15.20 -7.51
C SER A 364 -30.84 -15.69 -6.55
N SER A 365 -29.57 -15.56 -6.94
CA SER A 365 -28.46 -16.03 -6.10
C SER A 365 -28.25 -15.10 -4.90
N THR A 366 -28.54 -15.64 -3.71
CA THR A 366 -28.46 -14.96 -2.41
C THR A 366 -27.05 -14.94 -1.82
N GLY A 367 -26.08 -15.61 -2.46
CA GLY A 367 -24.72 -15.78 -1.95
C GLY A 367 -23.70 -14.74 -2.42
N LYS A 368 -24.10 -13.67 -3.11
CA LYS A 368 -23.19 -12.67 -3.71
C LYS A 368 -22.81 -11.51 -2.80
N ALA A 369 -23.54 -11.32 -1.70
CA ALA A 369 -23.23 -10.26 -0.76
C ALA A 369 -21.94 -10.59 -0.01
N GLY A 370 -21.15 -9.57 0.35
CA GLY A 370 -20.06 -9.75 1.29
C GLY A 370 -20.60 -10.30 2.62
N HIS A 371 -19.90 -11.26 3.21
CA HIS A 371 -20.29 -11.87 4.48
C HIS A 371 -19.36 -11.40 5.59
N VAL A 372 -19.93 -10.78 6.63
CA VAL A 372 -19.20 -10.46 7.86
C VAL A 372 -19.21 -11.69 8.76
N GLY A 373 -18.02 -12.26 8.98
CA GLY A 373 -17.78 -13.35 9.90
C GLY A 373 -17.23 -12.86 11.24
N VAL A 374 -17.51 -13.61 12.30
CA VAL A 374 -16.95 -13.38 13.64
C VAL A 374 -16.42 -14.70 14.19
N ILE A 375 -15.16 -14.72 14.62
CA ILE A 375 -14.53 -15.82 15.35
C ILE A 375 -14.50 -15.41 16.83
N GLY A 376 -15.32 -16.07 17.64
CA GLY A 376 -15.47 -15.78 19.07
C GLY A 376 -16.76 -16.36 19.66
N PRO A 377 -17.07 -16.06 20.94
CA PRO A 377 -16.30 -15.21 21.84
C PRO A 377 -15.02 -15.91 22.33
N ILE A 378 -13.89 -15.18 22.36
CA ILE A 378 -12.61 -15.65 22.91
C ILE A 378 -12.46 -15.11 24.33
N LYS A 379 -12.23 -16.01 25.29
CA LYS A 379 -12.06 -15.60 26.69
C LYS A 379 -10.76 -14.82 26.83
N LEU A 380 -10.86 -13.56 27.24
CA LEU A 380 -9.68 -12.75 27.56
C LEU A 380 -9.16 -13.20 28.92
N GLN A 381 -7.90 -13.61 29.00
CA GLN A 381 -7.25 -13.79 30.30
C GLN A 381 -7.04 -12.39 30.88
N GLN A 382 -7.51 -12.17 32.11
CA GLN A 382 -7.39 -10.90 32.84
C GLN A 382 -5.95 -10.60 33.22
#